data_AF-A0A7M2WPF4-F1
#
_entry.id   AF-A0A7M2WPF4-F1
#
_cell.length_a   1.000
_cell.length_b   1.000
_cell.length_c   1.000
_cell.angle_alpha   90.00
_cell.angle_beta   90.00
_cell.angle_gamma   90.00
#
_symmetry.space_group_name_H-M   'P 1'
#
loop_
_entity.id
_entity.type
_entity.pdbx_description
1 polymer ?
#
loop_
_entity_poly.entity_id
_entity_poly.type
_entity_poly.pdbx_seq_one_letter_code
_entity_poly.pdbx_strand_id
1 'polypeptide(L)'
;MDYSLTERKIPIGLIIGGELLFVVAGLIQFGSKVGLLLAYVGISTVVGTLLMLMAAYVTAAICKVSFGDLLSAALKLAGIYIFSAALGAFLPSGFGFLVRTTTFVILMMWLFDLELTYVIAFTAVNFVVSLLATFAIAAVLVESGAVTR
;
A
#
# COMPACT_ATOMS: atom_id res chain seq x y z
N MET A 1 29.15 -10.64 -1.84
CA MET A 1 27.95 -10.86 -1.01
C MET A 1 26.82 -10.15 -1.74
N ASP A 2 25.87 -10.88 -2.33
CA ASP A 2 24.86 -10.31 -3.24
C ASP A 2 23.92 -9.34 -2.52
N TYR A 3 24.17 -8.05 -2.69
CA TYR A 3 23.31 -6.98 -2.17
C TYR A 3 21.86 -7.10 -2.67
N SER A 4 21.66 -7.67 -3.88
CA SER A 4 20.34 -7.84 -4.50
C SER A 4 19.42 -8.82 -3.75
N LEU A 5 19.97 -9.85 -3.10
CA LEU A 5 19.17 -10.81 -2.33
C LEU A 5 18.71 -10.21 -1.00
N THR A 6 19.55 -9.43 -0.34
CA THR A 6 19.20 -8.76 0.92
C THR A 6 18.16 -7.67 0.71
N GLU A 7 18.27 -6.91 -0.37
CA GLU A 7 17.34 -5.81 -0.68
C GLU A 7 15.89 -6.29 -0.93
N ARG A 8 15.73 -7.54 -1.41
CA ARG A 8 14.40 -8.14 -1.65
C ARG A 8 13.82 -8.84 -0.42
N LYS A 9 14.67 -9.35 0.48
CA LYS A 9 14.22 -10.12 1.66
C LYS A 9 13.36 -9.30 2.61
N ILE A 10 13.73 -8.04 2.86
CA ILE A 10 12.97 -7.18 3.78
C ILE A 10 11.56 -6.91 3.24
N PRO A 11 11.36 -6.44 2.00
CA PRO A 11 10.03 -6.27 1.41
C PRO A 11 9.20 -7.56 1.42
N ILE A 12 9.80 -8.69 1.05
CA ILE A 12 9.11 -9.99 1.06
C ILE A 12 8.70 -10.37 2.50
N GLY A 13 9.55 -10.14 3.48
CA GLY A 13 9.24 -10.36 4.89
C GLY A 13 8.09 -9.48 5.38
N LEU A 14 8.02 -8.22 4.95
CA LEU A 14 6.90 -7.32 5.26
C LEU A 14 5.60 -7.78 4.61
N ILE A 15 5.64 -8.26 3.36
CA ILE A 15 4.47 -8.83 2.68
C ILE A 15 3.97 -10.05 3.45
N ILE A 16 4.84 -11.05 3.69
CA ILE A 16 4.45 -12.28 4.39
C ILE A 16 3.96 -11.97 5.81
N GLY A 17 4.67 -11.12 6.54
CA GLY A 17 4.28 -10.71 7.89
C GLY A 17 2.96 -9.96 7.92
N GLY A 18 2.74 -9.05 6.97
CA GLY A 18 1.49 -8.31 6.83
C GLY A 18 0.29 -9.19 6.49
N GLU A 19 0.46 -10.15 5.57
CA GLU A 19 -0.57 -11.13 5.21
C GLU A 19 -0.94 -12.02 6.42
N LEU A 20 0.05 -12.55 7.14
CA LEU A 20 -0.18 -13.34 8.35
C LEU A 20 -0.94 -12.53 9.41
N LEU A 21 -0.56 -11.28 9.60
CA LEU A 21 -1.24 -10.34 10.49
C LEU A 21 -2.71 -10.14 10.05
N PHE A 22 -2.98 -9.96 8.76
CA PHE A 22 -4.34 -9.86 8.24
C PHE A 22 -5.16 -11.13 8.43
N VAL A 23 -4.58 -12.31 8.23
CA VAL A 23 -5.24 -13.59 8.49
C VAL A 23 -5.66 -13.67 9.96
N VAL A 24 -4.75 -13.36 10.89
CA VAL A 24 -5.04 -13.41 12.33
C VAL A 24 -6.11 -12.39 12.70
N ALA A 25 -5.99 -11.14 12.25
CA ALA A 25 -7.02 -10.11 12.49
C ALA A 25 -8.38 -10.51 11.91
N GLY A 26 -8.36 -11.07 10.70
CA GLY A 26 -9.54 -11.54 9.98
C GLY A 26 -10.27 -12.67 10.68
N LEU A 27 -9.52 -13.65 11.22
CA LEU A 27 -10.08 -14.74 12.01
C LEU A 27 -10.73 -14.23 13.31
N ILE A 28 -10.10 -13.26 13.98
CA ILE A 28 -10.62 -12.67 15.23
C ILE A 28 -11.90 -11.87 14.97
N GLN A 29 -11.93 -11.06 13.91
CA GLN A 29 -13.02 -10.10 13.67
C GLN A 29 -14.17 -10.68 12.84
N PHE A 30 -13.88 -11.56 11.88
CA PHE A 30 -14.86 -12.01 10.86
C PHE A 30 -15.13 -13.52 10.87
N GLY A 31 -14.36 -14.31 11.64
CA GLY A 31 -14.55 -15.76 11.79
C GLY A 31 -14.58 -16.49 10.44
N SER A 32 -15.71 -17.12 10.13
CA SER A 32 -15.91 -17.92 8.91
C SER A 32 -15.84 -17.13 7.60
N LYS A 33 -15.95 -15.80 7.64
CA LYS A 33 -15.87 -14.93 6.45
C LYS A 33 -14.44 -14.51 6.10
N VAL A 34 -13.42 -15.05 6.77
CA VAL A 34 -12.01 -14.70 6.53
C VAL A 34 -11.59 -14.87 5.07
N GLY A 35 -12.13 -15.87 4.35
CA GLY A 35 -11.79 -16.08 2.93
C GLY A 35 -12.17 -14.91 2.03
N LEU A 36 -13.33 -14.29 2.26
CA LEU A 36 -13.76 -13.09 1.52
C LEU A 36 -12.90 -11.88 1.86
N LEU A 37 -12.52 -11.73 3.14
CA LEU A 37 -11.61 -10.67 3.57
C LEU A 37 -10.25 -10.81 2.89
N LEU A 38 -9.67 -12.02 2.87
CA LEU A 38 -8.38 -12.28 2.22
C LEU A 38 -8.44 -12.05 0.71
N ALA A 39 -9.54 -12.43 0.05
CA ALA A 39 -9.73 -12.12 -1.37
C ALA A 39 -9.76 -10.59 -1.61
N TYR A 40 -10.48 -9.84 -0.77
CA TYR A 40 -10.53 -8.38 -0.83
C TYR A 40 -9.17 -7.73 -0.54
N VAL A 41 -8.45 -8.20 0.48
CA VAL A 41 -7.09 -7.73 0.83
C VAL A 41 -6.12 -8.01 -0.32
N GLY A 42 -6.17 -9.19 -0.93
CA GLY A 42 -5.33 -9.53 -2.09
C GLY A 42 -5.57 -8.60 -3.28
N ILE A 43 -6.84 -8.38 -3.66
CA ILE A 43 -7.18 -7.47 -4.76
C ILE A 43 -6.77 -6.03 -4.43
N SER A 44 -7.12 -5.54 -3.24
CA SER A 44 -6.79 -4.18 -2.81
C SER A 44 -5.28 -3.94 -2.71
N THR A 45 -4.51 -4.96 -2.36
CA THR A 45 -3.05 -4.92 -2.34
C THR A 45 -2.47 -4.76 -3.73
N VAL A 46 -2.93 -5.54 -4.71
CA VAL A 46 -2.46 -5.44 -6.10
C VAL A 46 -2.80 -4.07 -6.66
N VAL A 47 -4.06 -3.64 -6.55
CA VAL A 47 -4.50 -2.34 -7.06
C VAL A 47 -3.80 -1.20 -6.32
N GLY A 48 -3.73 -1.25 -4.99
CA GLY A 48 -3.07 -0.25 -4.16
C GLY A 48 -1.58 -0.10 -4.47
N THR A 49 -0.89 -1.21 -4.68
CA THR A 49 0.53 -1.20 -5.09
C THR A 49 0.70 -0.55 -6.45
N LEU A 50 -0.15 -0.85 -7.42
CA LEU A 50 -0.10 -0.21 -8.75
C LEU A 50 -0.34 1.30 -8.68
N LEU A 51 -1.33 1.73 -7.89
CA LEU A 51 -1.60 3.16 -7.66
C LEU A 51 -0.41 3.86 -7.00
N MET A 52 0.17 3.24 -5.96
CA MET A 52 1.36 3.75 -5.28
C MET A 52 2.57 3.80 -6.22
N LEU A 53 2.71 2.84 -7.12
CA LEU A 53 3.80 2.81 -8.09
C LEU A 53 3.66 3.95 -9.11
N MET A 54 2.45 4.19 -9.62
CA MET A 54 2.17 5.36 -10.46
C MET A 54 2.46 6.67 -9.71
N ALA A 55 2.04 6.76 -8.45
CA ALA A 55 2.34 7.91 -7.61
C ALA A 55 3.86 8.10 -7.42
N ALA A 56 4.62 7.02 -7.24
CA ALA A 56 6.06 7.07 -7.08
C ALA A 56 6.74 7.64 -8.32
N TYR A 57 6.32 7.23 -9.52
CA TYR A 57 6.83 7.79 -10.78
C TYR A 57 6.49 9.27 -10.96
N VAL A 58 5.28 9.68 -10.61
CA VAL A 58 4.87 11.09 -10.66
C VAL A 58 5.69 11.92 -9.65
N THR A 59 5.85 11.43 -8.42
CA THR A 59 6.69 12.09 -7.40
C THR A 59 8.15 12.16 -7.82
N ALA A 60 8.69 11.09 -8.42
CA ALA A 60 10.04 11.08 -8.96
C ALA A 60 10.24 12.17 -10.01
N ALA A 61 9.27 12.35 -10.91
CA ALA A 61 9.30 13.39 -11.93
C ALA A 61 9.22 14.82 -11.33
N ILE A 62 8.38 15.04 -10.32
CA ILE A 62 8.19 16.36 -9.69
C ILE A 62 9.37 16.74 -8.79
N CYS A 63 9.76 15.83 -7.90
CA CYS A 63 10.76 16.08 -6.86
C CYS A 63 12.19 15.76 -7.30
N LYS A 64 12.39 15.21 -8.50
CA LYS A 64 13.69 14.76 -9.03
C LYS A 64 14.39 13.75 -8.13
N VAL A 65 13.63 12.82 -7.56
CA VAL A 65 14.10 11.72 -6.71
C VAL A 65 13.97 10.38 -7.42
N SER A 66 14.72 9.36 -6.98
CA SER A 66 14.63 8.00 -7.52
C SER A 66 14.07 7.04 -6.48
N PHE A 67 13.12 6.19 -6.90
CA PHE A 67 12.62 5.07 -6.10
C PHE A 67 13.36 3.75 -6.41
N GLY A 68 14.41 3.80 -7.23
CA GLY A 68 15.15 2.63 -7.68
C GLY A 68 14.48 1.85 -8.81
N ASP A 69 14.87 0.59 -8.99
CA ASP A 69 14.33 -0.28 -10.03
C ASP A 69 12.84 -0.57 -9.85
N LEU A 70 12.09 -0.63 -10.95
CA LEU A 70 10.63 -0.89 -10.97
C LEU A 70 10.22 -2.07 -10.09
N LEU A 71 10.92 -3.21 -10.21
CA LEU A 71 10.61 -4.42 -9.46
C LEU A 71 10.92 -4.28 -7.97
N SER A 72 12.03 -3.63 -7.62
CA SER A 72 12.41 -3.37 -6.22
C SER A 72 11.41 -2.40 -5.57
N ALA A 73 11.06 -1.32 -6.28
CA ALA A 73 10.07 -0.35 -5.85
C ALA A 73 8.70 -0.98 -5.65
N ALA A 74 8.22 -1.79 -6.60
CA ALA A 74 6.95 -2.49 -6.49
C ALA A 74 6.90 -3.42 -5.26
N LEU A 75 7.96 -4.18 -5.00
CA LEU A 75 8.05 -5.05 -3.82
C LEU A 75 8.05 -4.23 -2.51
N LYS A 76 8.84 -3.17 -2.43
CA LYS A 76 8.90 -2.27 -1.27
C LYS A 76 7.52 -1.65 -1.00
N LEU A 77 6.88 -1.08 -2.02
CA LEU A 77 5.56 -0.46 -1.90
C LEU A 77 4.48 -1.47 -1.50
N ALA A 78 4.48 -2.68 -2.07
CA ALA A 78 3.56 -3.75 -1.67
C ALA A 78 3.74 -4.12 -0.19
N GLY A 79 4.99 -4.32 0.25
CA GLY A 79 5.29 -4.62 1.65
C GLY A 79 4.85 -3.50 2.59
N ILE A 80 5.13 -2.24 2.24
CA ILE A 80 4.68 -1.07 3.02
C ILE A 80 3.15 -1.03 3.09
N TYR A 81 2.46 -1.21 1.97
CA TYR A 81 1.00 -1.14 1.89
C TYR A 81 0.34 -2.18 2.80
N ILE A 82 0.69 -3.46 2.62
CA ILE A 82 0.08 -4.56 3.38
C ILE A 82 0.42 -4.43 4.86
N PHE A 83 1.70 -4.27 5.18
CA PHE A 83 2.16 -4.32 6.57
C PHE A 83 1.61 -3.15 7.40
N SER A 84 1.64 -1.92 6.85
CA SER A 84 1.08 -0.77 7.54
C SER A 84 -0.43 -0.87 7.71
N ALA A 85 -1.14 -1.39 6.71
CA ALA A 85 -2.59 -1.62 6.80
C ALA A 85 -2.92 -2.70 7.83
N ALA A 86 -2.16 -3.79 7.86
CA ALA A 86 -2.34 -4.89 8.80
C ALA A 86 -2.16 -4.41 10.24
N LEU A 87 -1.10 -3.66 10.54
CA LEU A 87 -0.87 -3.10 11.88
C LEU A 87 -2.00 -2.16 12.33
N GLY A 88 -2.50 -1.32 11.42
CA GLY A 88 -3.64 -0.45 11.72
C GLY A 88 -4.93 -1.22 12.02
N ALA A 89 -5.13 -2.40 11.41
CA ALA A 89 -6.34 -3.20 11.57
C ALA A 89 -6.48 -3.87 12.95
N PHE A 90 -5.41 -3.99 13.73
CA PHE A 90 -5.44 -4.54 15.09
C PHE A 90 -5.90 -3.55 16.16
N LEU A 91 -6.01 -2.28 15.81
CA LEU A 91 -6.18 -1.19 16.77
C LEU A 91 -7.55 -0.51 16.57
N PRO A 92 -8.10 0.13 17.62
CA PRO A 92 -9.32 0.93 17.49
C PRO A 92 -9.16 2.00 16.39
N SER A 93 -10.23 2.27 15.64
CA SER A 93 -10.21 3.06 14.39
C SER A 93 -9.39 4.35 14.43
N GLY A 94 -9.48 5.14 15.50
CA GLY A 94 -8.70 6.37 15.66
C GLY A 94 -7.19 6.12 15.82
N PHE A 95 -6.80 5.16 16.67
CA PHE A 95 -5.40 4.83 16.91
C PHE A 95 -4.79 3.99 15.77
N GLY A 96 -5.59 3.13 15.14
CA GLY A 96 -5.20 2.34 13.98
C GLY A 96 -4.84 3.19 12.77
N PHE A 97 -5.56 4.29 12.54
CA PHE A 97 -5.21 5.25 11.49
C PHE A 97 -3.83 5.89 11.74
N LEU A 98 -3.56 6.30 12.98
CA LEU A 98 -2.30 6.90 13.35
C LEU A 98 -1.14 5.90 13.20
N VAL A 99 -1.27 4.70 13.75
CA VAL A 99 -0.24 3.65 13.62
C VAL A 99 0.00 3.29 12.16
N ARG A 100 -1.05 3.09 11.36
CA ARG A 100 -0.91 2.84 9.92
C ARG A 100 -0.13 3.94 9.22
N THR A 101 -0.50 5.20 9.45
CA THR A 101 0.12 6.36 8.79
C THR A 101 1.57 6.53 9.23
N THR A 102 1.85 6.41 10.52
CA THR A 102 3.21 6.51 11.06
C THR A 102 4.10 5.37 10.56
N THR A 103 3.62 4.13 10.59
CA THR A 103 4.36 2.97 10.02
C THR A 103 4.63 3.17 8.54
N PHE A 104 3.63 3.63 7.78
CA PHE A 104 3.78 3.91 6.36
C PHE A 104 4.91 4.93 6.10
N VAL A 105 4.88 6.07 6.80
CA VAL A 105 5.90 7.12 6.65
C VAL A 105 7.28 6.61 7.03
N ILE A 106 7.41 5.92 8.17
CA ILE A 106 8.69 5.37 8.64
C ILE A 106 9.26 4.38 7.62
N LEU A 107 8.45 3.46 7.11
CA LEU A 107 8.91 2.48 6.14
C LEU A 107 9.24 3.10 4.78
N MET A 108 8.51 4.14 4.35
CA MET A 108 8.85 4.89 3.14
C MET A 108 10.20 5.57 3.27
N MET A 109 10.45 6.28 4.38
CA MET A 109 11.74 6.91 4.64
C MET A 109 12.85 5.86 4.71
N TRP A 110 12.61 4.73 5.39
CA TRP A 110 13.62 3.71 5.60
C TRP A 110 13.96 2.87 4.35
N LEU A 111 12.95 2.40 3.61
CA LEU A 111 13.17 1.48 2.48
C LEU A 111 13.61 2.19 1.19
N PHE A 112 13.27 3.46 1.04
CA PHE A 112 13.64 4.28 -0.11
C PHE A 112 14.69 5.35 0.19
N ASP A 113 15.16 5.43 1.45
CA ASP A 113 16.12 6.45 1.90
C ASP A 113 15.65 7.88 1.55
N LEU A 114 14.36 8.13 1.77
CA LEU A 114 13.71 9.41 1.44
C LEU A 114 13.63 10.33 2.65
N GLU A 115 13.90 11.61 2.42
CA GLU A 115 13.56 12.66 3.38
C GLU A 115 12.04 12.77 3.59
N LEU A 116 11.63 13.20 4.79
CA LEU A 116 10.23 13.36 5.16
C LEU A 116 9.46 14.25 4.17
N THR A 117 10.10 15.30 3.65
CA THR A 117 9.56 16.20 2.62
C THR A 117 9.12 15.45 1.36
N TYR A 118 9.92 14.51 0.88
CA TYR A 118 9.58 13.69 -0.30
C TYR A 118 8.49 12.67 0.02
N VAL A 119 8.45 12.13 1.23
CA VAL A 119 7.38 11.21 1.66
C VAL A 119 6.03 11.94 1.77
N ILE A 120 6.02 13.19 2.24
CA ILE A 120 4.82 14.04 2.25
C ILE A 120 4.35 14.31 0.81
N ALA A 121 5.27 14.69 -0.09
CA ALA A 121 4.95 14.91 -1.50
C ALA A 121 4.39 13.64 -2.16
N PHE A 122 5.03 12.48 -1.91
CA PHE A 122 4.54 11.18 -2.34
C PHE A 122 3.14 10.88 -1.83
N THR A 123 2.88 11.14 -0.55
CA THR A 123 1.56 10.89 0.07
C THR A 123 0.49 11.77 -0.57
N ALA A 124 0.79 13.05 -0.84
CA ALA A 124 -0.12 13.95 -1.53
C ALA A 124 -0.40 13.51 -2.97
N VAL A 125 0.64 13.13 -3.72
CA VAL A 125 0.49 12.60 -5.09
C VAL A 125 -0.31 11.31 -5.08
N ASN A 126 -0.02 10.39 -4.17
CA ASN A 126 -0.73 9.12 -4.04
C ASN A 126 -2.21 9.33 -3.69
N PHE A 127 -2.53 10.31 -2.85
CA PHE A 127 -3.91 10.70 -2.57
C PHE A 127 -4.63 11.16 -3.84
N VAL A 128 -4.02 12.05 -4.63
CA VAL A 128 -4.60 12.54 -5.90
C VAL A 128 -4.76 11.39 -6.91
N VAL A 129 -3.73 10.56 -7.10
CA VAL A 129 -3.78 9.40 -8.00
C VAL A 129 -4.89 8.42 -7.59
N SER A 130 -5.00 8.13 -6.30
CA SER A 130 -6.03 7.22 -5.77
C SER A 130 -7.43 7.81 -5.93
N LEU A 131 -7.59 9.11 -5.72
CA LEU A 131 -8.85 9.82 -5.93
C LEU A 131 -9.28 9.77 -7.40
N LEU A 132 -8.36 10.07 -8.33
CA LEU A 132 -8.60 9.98 -9.77
C LEU A 132 -8.96 8.57 -10.21
N ALA A 133 -8.25 7.55 -9.71
CA ALA A 133 -8.56 6.16 -9.99
C ALA A 133 -9.95 5.77 -9.49
N THR A 134 -10.34 6.25 -8.31
CA THR A 134 -11.68 6.01 -7.75
C THR A 134 -12.77 6.62 -8.65
N PHE A 135 -12.58 7.86 -9.10
CA PHE A 135 -13.51 8.50 -10.05
C PHE A 135 -13.57 7.76 -11.39
N ALA A 136 -12.43 7.32 -11.93
CA ALA A 136 -12.38 6.58 -13.19
C ALA A 136 -13.14 5.25 -13.08
N ILE A 137 -12.90 4.48 -12.01
CA ILE A 137 -13.62 3.23 -11.75
C ILE A 137 -15.12 3.49 -11.59
N ALA A 138 -15.50 4.53 -10.85
CA ALA A 138 -16.90 4.90 -10.67
C ALA A 138 -17.58 5.27 -11.99
N ALA A 139 -16.92 6.05 -12.86
CA ALA A 139 -17.44 6.42 -14.17
C ALA A 139 -17.69 5.18 -15.05
N VAL A 140 -16.73 4.25 -15.09
CA VAL A 140 -16.86 2.99 -15.86
C VAL A 140 -18.02 2.14 -15.35
N LEU A 141 -18.22 2.06 -14.03
CA LEU A 141 -19.33 1.28 -13.43
C LEU A 141 -20.71 1.90 -13.73
N VAL A 142 -20.79 3.22 -13.82
CA VAL A 142 -22.01 3.93 -14.22
C VAL A 142 -22.30 3.67 -15.71
N GLU A 143 -21.29 3.76 -16.57
CA GLU A 143 -21.43 3.48 -18.00
C GLU A 143 -21.81 2.01 -18.28
N SER A 144 -21.30 1.07 -17.48
CA SER A 144 -21.60 -0.36 -17.63
C SER A 144 -23.00 -0.75 -17.11
N GLY A 145 -23.77 0.19 -16.54
CA GLY A 145 -25.09 -0.09 -15.95
C GLY A 145 -25.02 -0.96 -14.68
N ALA A 146 -23.84 -1.14 -14.09
CA ALA A 146 -23.65 -1.96 -12.89
C ALA A 146 -24.15 -1.25 -11.63
N VAL A 147 -24.26 0.07 -11.67
CA VAL A 147 -24.79 0.91 -10.59
C VAL A 147 -25.90 1.80 -11.18
N THR A 148 -27.16 1.45 -10.93
CA THR A 148 -28.32 2.29 -11.28
C THR A 148 -28.44 3.45 -10.28
N ARG A 149 -28.77 4.64 -10.81
CA ARG A 149 -28.99 5.87 -10.02
C ARG A 149 -30.05 5.70 -8.95
#